data_AF-A0A942HMB8-F1
#
_entry.id   AF-A0A942HMB8-F1
#
_cell.length_a   1.000
_cell.length_b   1.000
_cell.length_c   1.000
_cell.angle_alpha   90.00
_cell.angle_beta   90.00
_cell.angle_gamma   90.00
#
_symmetry.space_group_name_H-M   'P 1'
#
loop_
_entity.id
_entity.type
_entity.pdbx_description
1 polymer ?
#
loop_
_entity_poly.entity_id
_entity_poly.type
_entity_poly.pdbx_seq_one_letter_code
_entity_poly.pdbx_strand_id
1 'polypeptide(L)'
;MPDTDTHTLPSPAVPDLSDERMCARARERYTADRNSRWRRRRKRHAAMPNLIIIGGLKCGTTSIHHYLGLHPDVQMSKPKELNFFVEELNWDLGLDWYASRFDDRFKVR
;
A
#
# COMPACT_ATOMS: atom_id res chain seq x y z
N MET A 1 -44.43 -11.99 22.45
CA MET A 1 -43.46 -12.74 21.63
C MET A 1 -42.30 -11.79 21.34
N PRO A 2 -41.08 -12.03 21.82
CA PRO A 2 -39.94 -11.24 21.42
C PRO A 2 -39.31 -11.87 20.17
N ASP A 3 -39.41 -11.20 19.03
CA ASP A 3 -38.66 -11.59 17.84
C ASP A 3 -37.18 -11.32 18.11
N THR A 4 -36.41 -12.39 18.13
CA THR A 4 -35.00 -12.38 18.50
C THR A 4 -34.17 -11.99 17.28
N ASP A 5 -33.41 -10.92 17.43
CA ASP A 5 -32.37 -10.48 16.51
C ASP A 5 -31.52 -11.66 16.01
N THR A 6 -31.65 -12.00 14.72
CA THR A 6 -30.68 -12.87 14.07
C THR A 6 -29.78 -12.00 13.20
N HIS A 7 -28.83 -11.33 13.84
CA HIS A 7 -27.63 -10.84 13.16
C HIS A 7 -26.75 -12.06 12.82
N THR A 8 -27.17 -12.85 11.81
CA THR A 8 -26.29 -13.87 11.23
C THR A 8 -25.16 -13.13 10.54
N LEU A 9 -23.97 -13.14 11.15
CA LEU A 9 -22.77 -12.71 10.46
C LEU A 9 -22.64 -13.55 9.18
N PRO A 10 -22.41 -12.95 8.01
CA PRO A 10 -22.24 -13.72 6.79
C PRO A 10 -21.11 -14.74 6.99
N SER A 11 -21.37 -16.00 6.61
CA SER A 11 -20.35 -17.05 6.53
C SER A 11 -19.13 -16.50 5.78
N PRO A 12 -17.88 -16.79 6.21
CA PRO A 12 -16.71 -16.38 5.45
C PRO A 12 -16.88 -16.90 4.03
N ALA A 13 -16.92 -15.96 3.06
CA ALA A 13 -17.08 -16.30 1.67
C ALA A 13 -15.93 -17.23 1.26
N VAL A 14 -16.24 -18.26 0.48
CA VAL A 14 -15.20 -19.12 -0.12
C VAL A 14 -14.26 -18.20 -0.90
N PRO A 15 -12.93 -18.25 -0.68
CA PRO A 15 -11.99 -17.41 -1.40
C PRO A 15 -12.14 -17.58 -2.92
N ASP A 16 -12.30 -16.48 -3.65
CA ASP A 16 -12.32 -16.51 -5.11
C ASP A 16 -10.89 -16.75 -5.63
N LEU A 17 -10.73 -17.81 -6.42
CA LEU A 17 -9.45 -18.16 -7.07
C LEU A 17 -8.92 -17.00 -7.93
N SER A 18 -9.79 -16.16 -8.49
CA SER A 18 -9.40 -14.98 -9.26
C SER A 18 -8.75 -13.92 -8.37
N ASP A 19 -9.34 -13.67 -7.20
CA ASP A 19 -8.83 -12.73 -6.21
C ASP A 19 -7.51 -13.21 -5.60
N GLU A 20 -7.40 -14.51 -5.31
CA GLU A 20 -6.16 -15.12 -4.83
C GLU A 20 -5.03 -14.94 -5.86
N ARG A 21 -5.31 -15.19 -7.14
CA ARG A 21 -4.33 -15.02 -8.22
C ARG A 21 -3.95 -13.55 -8.42
N MET A 22 -4.90 -12.63 -8.27
CA MET A 22 -4.62 -11.19 -8.32
C MET A 22 -3.70 -10.78 -7.16
N CYS A 23 -4.00 -11.21 -5.94
CA CYS A 23 -3.18 -10.94 -4.77
C CYS A 23 -1.79 -11.56 -4.91
N ALA A 24 -1.68 -12.81 -5.36
CA ALA A 24 -0.40 -13.48 -5.60
C ALA A 24 0.46 -12.68 -6.59
N ARG A 25 -0.11 -12.27 -7.72
CA ARG A 25 0.58 -11.45 -8.73
C ARG A 25 0.99 -10.08 -8.19
N ALA A 26 0.16 -9.44 -7.37
CA ALA A 26 0.51 -8.18 -6.74
C ALA A 26 1.67 -8.35 -5.73
N ARG A 27 1.69 -9.47 -5.00
CA ARG A 27 2.73 -9.84 -4.04
C ARG A 27 4.06 -10.18 -4.72
N GLU A 28 4.07 -10.67 -5.96
CA GLU A 28 5.29 -10.96 -6.73
C GLU A 28 6.27 -9.78 -6.78
N ARG A 29 5.73 -8.55 -6.89
CA ARG A 29 6.52 -7.32 -7.00
C ARG A 29 7.49 -7.10 -5.85
N TYR A 30 7.12 -7.53 -4.65
CA TYR A 30 7.89 -7.34 -3.41
C TYR A 30 8.29 -8.65 -2.76
N THR A 31 8.34 -9.74 -3.53
CA THR A 31 8.83 -11.06 -3.05
C THR A 31 10.24 -10.97 -2.48
N ALA A 32 11.15 -10.26 -3.15
CA ALA A 32 12.51 -10.03 -2.65
C ALA A 32 12.51 -9.27 -1.31
N ASP A 33 11.63 -8.27 -1.18
CA ASP A 33 11.48 -7.49 0.04
C ASP A 33 10.94 -8.35 1.20
N ARG A 34 10.02 -9.27 0.91
CA ARG A 34 9.40 -10.19 1.88
C ARG A 34 10.33 -11.34 2.29
N ASN A 35 11.12 -11.84 1.34
CA ASN A 35 12.07 -12.94 1.56
C ASN A 35 13.41 -12.46 2.13
N SER A 36 13.60 -11.15 2.31
CA SER A 36 14.80 -10.59 2.93
C SER A 36 14.89 -11.02 4.40
N ARG A 37 15.71 -12.04 4.65
CA ARG A 37 16.03 -12.52 6.01
C ARG A 37 16.76 -11.48 6.86
N TRP A 38 17.41 -10.51 6.21
CA TRP A 38 18.08 -9.41 6.87
C TRP A 38 17.08 -8.30 7.12
N ARG A 39 16.97 -7.84 8.37
CA ARG A 39 16.33 -6.55 8.68
C ARG A 39 17.04 -5.51 7.84
N ARG A 40 16.36 -4.96 6.82
CA ARG A 40 16.93 -3.90 5.98
C ARG A 40 17.39 -2.79 6.92
N ARG A 41 18.69 -2.49 6.90
CA ARG A 41 19.21 -1.33 7.61
C ARG A 41 18.36 -0.14 7.18
N ARG A 42 17.79 0.60 8.14
CA ARG A 42 16.98 1.78 7.84
C ARG A 42 17.76 2.67 6.89
N LYS A 43 17.13 3.01 5.76
CA LYS A 43 17.71 3.94 4.79
C LYS A 43 17.94 5.26 5.54
N ARG A 44 19.11 5.90 5.33
CA ARG A 44 19.51 7.09 6.12
C ARG A 44 18.49 8.23 6.08
N HIS A 45 17.70 8.30 5.02
CA HIS A 45 16.70 9.33 4.74
C HIS A 45 15.27 8.76 4.69
N ALA A 46 15.04 7.54 5.21
CA ALA A 46 13.70 6.96 5.24
C ALA A 46 12.83 7.75 6.23
N ALA A 47 11.67 8.20 5.78
CA ALA A 47 10.71 8.92 6.61
C ALA A 47 9.27 8.55 6.24
N MET A 48 8.34 8.87 7.12
CA MET A 48 6.91 8.72 6.80
C MET A 48 6.47 9.76 5.76
N PRO A 49 5.54 9.39 4.88
CA PRO A 49 4.94 10.34 3.96
C PRO A 49 4.15 11.39 4.71
N ASN A 50 4.09 12.59 4.16
CA ASN A 50 3.25 13.69 4.64
C ASN A 50 2.11 14.03 3.68
N LEU A 51 2.10 13.44 2.48
CA LEU A 51 1.01 13.52 1.52
C LEU A 51 0.55 12.11 1.12
N ILE A 52 -0.74 11.83 1.24
CA ILE A 52 -1.33 10.56 0.77
C ILE A 52 -2.48 10.87 -0.16
N ILE A 53 -2.38 10.39 -1.39
CA ILE A 53 -3.46 10.43 -2.37
C ILE A 53 -4.24 9.12 -2.25
N ILE A 54 -5.29 9.10 -1.43
CA ILE A 54 -6.12 7.90 -1.22
C ILE A 54 -6.95 7.56 -2.45
N GLY A 55 -7.52 8.58 -3.11
CA GLY A 55 -8.27 8.46 -4.35
C GLY A 55 -9.25 7.30 -4.44
N GLY A 56 -9.50 6.86 -5.67
CA GLY A 56 -10.34 5.73 -6.05
C GLY A 56 -10.13 5.41 -7.53
N LEU A 57 -10.81 4.38 -8.05
CA LEU A 57 -10.71 4.04 -9.46
C LEU A 57 -11.26 5.18 -10.33
N LYS A 58 -10.53 5.55 -11.39
CA LYS A 58 -10.93 6.54 -12.42
C LYS A 58 -11.14 7.98 -11.93
N CYS A 59 -10.62 8.37 -10.77
CA CYS A 59 -10.69 9.76 -10.28
C CYS A 59 -9.47 10.64 -10.64
N GLY A 60 -8.65 10.25 -11.62
CA GLY A 60 -7.52 11.06 -12.07
C GLY A 60 -6.27 11.04 -11.17
N THR A 61 -6.15 10.06 -10.26
CA THR A 61 -4.98 9.92 -9.37
C THR A 61 -3.65 9.79 -10.11
N THR A 62 -3.66 9.17 -11.30
CA THR A 62 -2.47 9.05 -12.16
C THR A 62 -2.01 10.41 -12.68
N SER A 63 -2.93 11.29 -13.09
CA SER A 63 -2.58 12.64 -13.54
C SER A 63 -2.01 13.48 -12.39
N ILE A 64 -2.63 13.41 -11.22
CA ILE A 64 -2.15 14.12 -10.02
C ILE A 64 -0.75 13.62 -9.63
N HIS A 65 -0.53 12.30 -9.60
CA HIS A 65 0.79 11.72 -9.32
C HIS A 65 1.85 12.19 -10.31
N HIS A 66 1.50 12.26 -11.60
CA HIS A 66 2.39 12.76 -12.63
C HIS A 66 2.74 14.24 -12.42
N TYR A 67 1.75 15.12 -12.28
CA TYR A 67 1.99 16.56 -12.16
C TYR A 67 2.75 16.93 -10.88
N LEU A 68 2.41 16.32 -9.75
CA LEU A 68 3.15 16.55 -8.50
C LEU A 68 4.59 16.05 -8.60
N GLY A 69 4.82 14.93 -9.28
CA GLY A 69 6.16 14.39 -9.50
C GLY A 69 7.08 15.23 -10.40
N LEU A 70 6.55 16.27 -11.07
CA LEU A 70 7.36 17.24 -11.83
C LEU A 70 7.95 18.34 -10.94
N HIS A 71 7.44 18.53 -9.72
CA HIS A 71 7.88 19.60 -8.84
C HIS A 71 9.16 19.21 -8.07
N PRO A 72 10.21 20.05 -8.03
CA PRO A 72 11.51 19.68 -7.45
C PRO A 72 11.46 19.37 -5.95
N ASP A 73 10.55 20.01 -5.21
CA ASP A 73 10.39 19.78 -3.76
C ASP A 73 9.50 18.59 -3.40
N VAL A 74 8.92 17.91 -4.40
CA VAL A 74 7.96 16.81 -4.20
C VAL A 74 8.57 15.51 -4.68
N GLN A 75 8.64 14.52 -3.80
CA GLN A 75 8.93 13.15 -4.17
C GLN A 75 7.64 12.33 -4.17
N MET A 76 7.34 11.73 -5.31
CA MET A 76 6.27 10.74 -5.39
C MET A 76 6.83 9.32 -5.25
N SER A 77 6.03 8.42 -4.67
CA SER A 77 6.41 7.02 -4.54
C SER A 77 6.63 6.37 -5.91
N LYS A 78 7.61 5.46 -5.99
CA LYS A 78 7.87 4.62 -7.15
C LYS A 78 7.90 3.16 -6.68
N PRO A 79 6.89 2.35 -7.04
CA PRO A 79 5.74 2.64 -7.93
C PRO A 79 4.69 3.61 -7.35
N LYS A 80 3.81 4.11 -8.24
CA LYS A 80 2.68 4.99 -7.90
C LYS A 80 1.80 4.44 -6.79
N GLU A 81 1.47 3.15 -6.86
CA GLU A 81 0.61 2.48 -5.91
C GLU A 81 1.44 1.46 -5.12
N LEU A 82 1.64 1.75 -3.83
CA LEU A 82 2.34 0.85 -2.90
C LEU A 82 1.40 -0.22 -2.32
N ASN A 83 0.09 0.03 -2.34
CA ASN A 83 -0.94 -0.87 -1.78
C ASN A 83 -0.61 -1.36 -0.36
N PHE A 84 -0.03 -0.48 0.45
CA PHE A 84 0.43 -0.80 1.81
C PHE A 84 -0.73 -1.03 2.77
N PHE A 85 -1.77 -0.19 2.69
CA PHE A 85 -2.95 -0.28 3.56
C PHE A 85 -3.96 -1.36 3.13
N VAL A 86 -3.64 -2.17 2.12
CA VAL A 86 -4.43 -3.33 1.73
C VAL A 86 -3.82 -4.54 2.44
N GLU A 87 -4.57 -5.13 3.37
CA GLU A 87 -4.10 -6.17 4.29
C GLU A 87 -3.55 -7.39 3.54
N GLU A 88 -4.24 -7.81 2.49
CA GLU A 88 -3.93 -8.97 1.66
C GLU A 88 -2.70 -8.74 0.77
N LEU A 89 -2.21 -7.50 0.65
CA LEU A 89 -1.14 -7.13 -0.26
C LEU A 89 0.20 -6.90 0.44
N ASN A 90 0.40 -5.76 1.09
CA ASN A 90 1.72 -5.32 1.56
C ASN A 90 1.76 -4.87 3.02
N TRP A 91 0.67 -5.04 3.76
CA TRP A 91 0.59 -4.69 5.18
C TRP A 91 1.66 -5.42 6.01
N ASP A 92 1.92 -6.69 5.68
CA ASP A 92 2.90 -7.56 6.33
C ASP A 92 4.36 -7.11 6.18
N LEU A 93 4.67 -6.19 5.26
CA LEU A 93 6.02 -5.64 5.08
C LEU A 93 6.39 -4.61 6.18
N GLY A 94 5.40 -4.09 6.89
CA GLY A 94 5.56 -3.20 8.04
C GLY A 94 5.92 -1.74 7.71
N LEU A 95 5.85 -0.91 8.73
CA LEU A 95 6.04 0.54 8.62
C LEU A 95 7.46 0.95 8.19
N ASP A 96 8.48 0.21 8.63
CA ASP A 96 9.87 0.48 8.22
C ASP A 96 10.06 0.31 6.71
N TRP A 97 9.39 -0.68 6.11
CA TRP A 97 9.39 -0.86 4.66
C TRP A 97 8.66 0.30 3.98
N TYR A 98 7.49 0.69 4.50
CA TYR A 98 6.71 1.79 3.94
C TYR A 98 7.49 3.11 3.97
N ALA A 99 8.08 3.47 5.11
CA ALA A 99 8.92 4.65 5.26
C ALA A 99 10.16 4.62 4.34
N SER A 100 10.70 3.43 4.02
CA SER A 100 11.86 3.31 3.12
C SER A 100 11.57 3.72 1.66
N ARG A 101 10.29 3.87 1.29
CA ARG A 101 9.85 4.32 -0.03
C ARG A 101 9.86 5.84 -0.18
N PHE A 102 10.07 6.58 0.91
CA PHE A 102 10.09 8.03 0.94
C PHE A 102 11.43 8.54 1.46
N ASP A 103 11.76 9.77 1.09
CA ASP A 103 13.05 10.40 1.31
C ASP A 103 12.85 11.76 1.96
N ASP A 104 13.39 11.93 3.17
CA ASP A 104 13.24 13.15 3.98
C ASP A 104 13.91 14.39 3.39
N ARG A 105 14.74 14.23 2.36
CA ARG A 105 15.36 15.33 1.63
C ARG A 105 14.36 16.15 0.83
N PHE A 106 13.18 15.60 0.55
CA PHE A 106 12.09 16.29 -0.12
C PHE A 106 11.10 16.84 0.91
N LYS A 107 10.61 18.07 0.66
CA LYS A 107 9.66 18.74 1.56
C LYS A 107 8.34 17.99 1.60
N VAL A 108 7.88 17.55 0.43
CA VAL A 108 6.68 16.71 0.28
C VAL A 108 7.13 15.34 -0.19
N ARG A 109 6.63 14.30 0.49
CA ARG A 109 6.99 12.91 0.24
C ARG A 109 5.80 12.01 0.56
#